data_AF-W7QMH1-F1
#
_entry.id   AF-W7QMH1-F1
#
_cell.length_a   1.000
_cell.length_b   1.000
_cell.length_c   1.000
_cell.angle_alpha   90.00
_cell.angle_beta   90.00
_cell.angle_gamma   90.00
#
_symmetry.space_group_name_H-M   'P 1'
#
loop_
_entity.id
_entity.type
_entity.pdbx_description
1 polymer ?
#
loop_
_entity_poly.entity_id
_entity_poly.type
_entity_poly.pdbx_seq_one_letter_code
_entity_poly.pdbx_strand_id
1 'polypeptide(L)'
;MLICSLILLLNCFRAAAEQPELNVAIGDNSTNVLAQSLLFTQFTKQTGIKINRHRLADIKQLDIDKNWYTHSGKPLDVIFGQISYRLLNYHQQGKLLELTDFWQQNKLDRSFSHLKSATTQQGKILGLPFNLVHDFKREQHISDTDFFAFPKIAEIKRFESVPINAIHVSALGNNQQSALKLLAFLAKAKSQEKLTQPIGTIAANKNARLPQHPFAKKLVPHVFKAYGTSNFFDRSTKPEFEIEARPLFTQFMRTGNIQTFVEQMEALRVKHF
;
A
#
# COMPACT_ATOMS: atom_id res chain seq x y z
N MET A 1 -40.11 -41.74 52.31
CA MET A 1 -39.58 -40.40 51.95
C MET A 1 -38.41 -40.58 51.01
N LEU A 2 -38.66 -40.56 49.69
CA LEU A 2 -37.62 -40.51 48.66
C LEU A 2 -37.22 -39.04 48.48
N ILE A 3 -35.94 -38.71 48.64
CA ILE A 3 -35.38 -37.43 48.19
C ILE A 3 -34.55 -37.72 46.94
N CYS A 4 -35.17 -37.53 45.78
CA CYS A 4 -34.48 -37.39 44.49
C CYS A 4 -33.90 -35.98 44.42
N SER A 5 -32.59 -35.84 44.64
CA SER A 5 -31.88 -34.59 44.36
C SER A 5 -31.58 -34.50 42.87
N LEU A 6 -32.31 -33.59 42.23
CA LEU A 6 -32.22 -33.16 40.85
C LEU A 6 -30.80 -32.62 40.54
N ILE A 7 -30.03 -33.35 39.72
CA ILE A 7 -28.76 -32.87 39.16
C ILE A 7 -29.09 -31.85 38.07
N LEU A 8 -28.86 -30.57 38.37
CA LEU A 8 -28.92 -29.47 37.39
C LEU A 8 -27.77 -29.64 36.39
N LEU A 9 -28.09 -30.12 35.19
CA LEU A 9 -27.21 -30.00 34.02
C LEU A 9 -27.14 -28.52 33.63
N LEU A 10 -26.06 -27.82 34.02
CA LEU A 10 -25.70 -26.54 33.42
C LEU A 10 -25.31 -26.79 31.95
N ASN A 11 -26.31 -26.63 31.06
CA ASN A 11 -26.08 -26.43 29.64
C ASN A 11 -25.38 -25.08 29.45
N CYS A 12 -24.05 -25.09 29.46
CA CYS A 12 -23.23 -24.02 28.91
C CYS A 12 -23.45 -23.99 27.38
N PHE A 13 -24.50 -23.33 26.93
CA PHE A 13 -24.55 -22.81 25.56
C PHE A 13 -23.46 -21.73 25.43
N ARG A 14 -22.23 -22.16 25.09
CA ARG A 14 -21.30 -21.27 24.39
C ARG A 14 -21.97 -20.97 23.05
N ALA A 15 -22.58 -19.79 22.93
CA ALA A 15 -22.81 -19.21 21.61
C ALA A 15 -21.49 -19.33 20.85
N ALA A 16 -21.49 -20.01 19.70
CA ALA A 16 -20.31 -20.09 18.86
C ALA A 16 -19.96 -18.65 18.50
N ALA A 17 -18.91 -18.10 19.13
CA ALA A 17 -18.43 -16.77 18.81
C ALA A 17 -18.18 -16.77 17.30
N GLU A 18 -18.87 -15.88 16.57
CA GLU A 18 -18.68 -15.74 15.13
C GLU A 18 -17.17 -15.61 14.87
N GLN A 19 -16.66 -16.45 13.97
CA GLN A 19 -15.24 -16.39 13.65
C GLN A 19 -14.94 -15.01 13.07
N PRO A 20 -13.95 -14.28 13.60
CA PRO A 20 -13.63 -12.95 13.12
C PRO A 20 -13.32 -12.99 11.63
N GLU A 21 -13.89 -12.05 10.87
CA GLU A 21 -13.70 -11.92 9.43
C GLU A 21 -13.16 -10.54 9.06
N LEU A 22 -12.45 -10.47 7.93
CA LEU A 22 -11.91 -9.24 7.37
C LEU A 22 -12.38 -9.05 5.93
N ASN A 23 -12.93 -7.89 5.62
CA ASN A 23 -13.22 -7.44 4.27
C ASN A 23 -11.97 -6.75 3.70
N VAL A 24 -11.28 -7.44 2.80
CA VAL A 24 -9.99 -6.99 2.24
C VAL A 24 -10.17 -6.58 0.79
N ALA A 25 -9.98 -5.29 0.49
CA ALA A 25 -10.00 -4.76 -0.86
C ALA A 25 -8.65 -4.94 -1.55
N ILE A 26 -8.66 -5.57 -2.73
CA ILE A 26 -7.47 -5.86 -3.54
C ILE A 26 -7.68 -5.55 -5.02
N GLY A 27 -6.58 -5.27 -5.72
CA GLY A 27 -6.56 -5.09 -7.17
C GLY A 27 -7.04 -6.31 -7.96
N ASP A 28 -7.29 -6.12 -9.25
CA ASP A 28 -7.83 -7.15 -10.16
C ASP A 28 -6.77 -7.85 -11.01
N ASN A 29 -5.50 -7.45 -10.89
CA ASN A 29 -4.40 -8.15 -11.54
C ASN A 29 -4.34 -9.61 -11.04
N SER A 30 -4.57 -10.56 -11.95
CA SER A 30 -4.70 -11.99 -11.62
C SER A 30 -3.49 -12.55 -10.88
N THR A 31 -2.28 -12.08 -11.18
CA THR A 31 -1.05 -12.55 -10.52
C THR A 31 -0.97 -12.02 -9.08
N ASN A 32 -1.35 -10.76 -8.84
CA ASN A 32 -1.48 -10.21 -7.49
C ASN A 32 -2.52 -10.96 -6.67
N VAL A 33 -3.68 -11.22 -7.26
CA VAL A 33 -4.80 -11.91 -6.61
C VAL A 33 -4.35 -13.29 -6.16
N LEU A 34 -3.66 -14.07 -7.01
CA LEU A 34 -3.17 -15.39 -6.64
C LEU A 34 -2.18 -15.35 -5.47
N ALA A 35 -1.18 -14.46 -5.55
CA ALA A 35 -0.16 -14.31 -4.50
C ALA A 35 -0.79 -13.94 -3.14
N GLN A 36 -1.70 -12.97 -3.13
CA GLN A 36 -2.44 -12.54 -1.94
C GLN A 36 -3.32 -13.66 -1.39
N SER A 37 -4.01 -14.41 -2.28
CA SER A 37 -4.91 -15.49 -1.86
C SER A 37 -4.19 -16.60 -1.10
N LEU A 38 -3.00 -17.00 -1.58
CA LEU A 38 -2.19 -18.01 -0.90
C LEU A 38 -1.74 -17.56 0.49
N LEU A 39 -1.43 -16.27 0.65
CA LEU A 39 -1.09 -15.69 1.95
C LEU A 39 -2.31 -15.59 2.88
N PHE A 40 -3.46 -15.20 2.34
CA PHE A 40 -4.71 -15.13 3.08
C PHE A 40 -5.13 -16.51 3.59
N THR A 41 -5.05 -17.56 2.76
CA THR A 41 -5.29 -18.95 3.21
C THR A 41 -4.35 -19.36 4.33
N GLN A 42 -3.05 -19.03 4.24
CA GLN A 42 -2.08 -19.32 5.31
C GLN A 42 -2.40 -18.56 6.60
N PHE A 43 -2.75 -17.28 6.49
CA PHE A 43 -3.16 -16.45 7.61
C PHE A 43 -4.43 -16.99 8.29
N THR A 44 -5.46 -17.33 7.51
CA THR A 44 -6.69 -17.94 8.04
C THR A 44 -6.40 -19.26 8.73
N LYS A 45 -5.54 -20.12 8.16
CA LYS A 45 -5.14 -21.38 8.81
C LYS A 45 -4.42 -21.16 10.14
N GLN A 46 -3.59 -20.11 10.25
CA GLN A 46 -2.82 -19.81 11.45
C GLN A 46 -3.63 -19.14 12.56
N THR A 47 -4.65 -18.36 12.20
CA THR A 47 -5.32 -17.45 13.14
C THR A 47 -6.81 -17.73 13.34
N GLY A 48 -7.42 -18.52 12.46
CA GLY A 48 -8.87 -18.68 12.38
C GLY A 48 -9.62 -17.48 11.80
N ILE A 49 -8.94 -16.36 11.50
CA ILE A 49 -9.56 -15.15 10.96
C ILE A 49 -9.84 -15.36 9.47
N LYS A 50 -11.11 -15.26 9.05
CA LYS A 50 -11.52 -15.39 7.65
C LYS A 50 -11.22 -14.12 6.87
N ILE A 51 -10.88 -14.25 5.59
CA ILE A 51 -10.67 -13.12 4.69
C ILE A 51 -11.67 -13.18 3.54
N ASN A 52 -12.53 -12.18 3.47
CA ASN A 52 -13.46 -11.92 2.38
C ASN A 52 -12.81 -10.90 1.46
N ARG A 53 -12.52 -11.29 0.21
CA ARG A 53 -11.84 -10.42 -0.77
C ARG A 53 -12.87 -9.60 -1.53
N HIS A 54 -12.57 -8.32 -1.74
CA HIS A 54 -13.37 -7.39 -2.53
C HIS A 54 -12.51 -6.76 -3.61
N ARG A 55 -13.07 -6.57 -4.81
CA ARG A 55 -12.34 -5.97 -5.93
C ARG A 55 -12.23 -4.45 -5.75
N LEU A 56 -11.03 -3.92 -5.89
CA LEU A 56 -10.72 -2.49 -5.96
C LEU A 56 -9.68 -2.27 -7.06
N ALA A 57 -10.12 -1.97 -8.27
CA ALA A 57 -9.23 -1.89 -9.44
C ALA A 57 -8.29 -0.66 -9.37
N ASP A 58 -8.79 0.44 -8.81
CA ASP A 58 -8.03 1.65 -8.57
C ASP A 58 -8.49 2.29 -7.26
N ILE A 59 -7.54 2.79 -6.47
CA ILE A 59 -7.83 3.50 -5.22
C ILE A 59 -8.77 4.68 -5.42
N LYS A 60 -8.80 5.29 -6.62
CA LYS A 60 -9.72 6.38 -6.97
C LYS A 60 -11.19 6.01 -6.80
N GLN A 61 -11.53 4.72 -6.85
CA GLN A 61 -12.89 4.26 -6.58
C GLN A 61 -13.33 4.62 -5.14
N LEU A 62 -12.40 4.74 -4.19
CA LEU A 62 -12.68 5.15 -2.81
C LEU A 62 -12.96 6.65 -2.67
N ASP A 63 -12.86 7.45 -3.74
CA ASP A 63 -13.35 8.84 -3.76
C ASP A 63 -14.88 8.89 -3.56
N ILE A 64 -15.58 7.77 -3.78
CA ILE A 64 -17.01 7.61 -3.57
C ILE A 64 -17.26 6.83 -2.26
N ASP A 65 -17.99 7.43 -1.32
CA ASP A 65 -18.22 6.88 0.03
C ASP A 65 -18.79 5.45 0.05
N LYS A 66 -19.75 5.14 -0.83
CA LYS A 66 -20.33 3.78 -0.89
C LYS A 66 -19.29 2.68 -1.18
N ASN A 67 -18.17 3.01 -1.83
CA ASN A 67 -17.15 2.04 -2.18
C ASN A 67 -16.23 1.68 -1.01
N TRP A 68 -16.37 2.33 0.14
CA TRP A 68 -15.76 1.91 1.41
C TRP A 68 -16.48 0.74 2.06
N TYR A 69 -17.59 0.30 1.48
CA TYR A 69 -18.42 -0.78 1.98
C TYR A 69 -18.56 -1.88 0.92
N THR A 70 -18.74 -3.11 1.37
CA THR A 70 -19.09 -4.26 0.53
C THR A 70 -20.49 -4.08 -0.05
N HIS A 71 -20.85 -4.91 -1.03
CA HIS A 71 -22.21 -4.93 -1.57
C HIS A 71 -23.28 -5.23 -0.50
N SER A 72 -22.91 -5.95 0.57
CA SER A 72 -23.77 -6.24 1.73
C SER A 72 -23.74 -5.16 2.81
N GLY A 73 -23.09 -4.02 2.56
CA GLY A 73 -23.03 -2.88 3.48
C GLY A 73 -22.04 -3.03 4.64
N LYS A 74 -21.19 -4.06 4.65
CA LYS A 74 -20.13 -4.19 5.66
C LYS A 74 -18.95 -3.27 5.29
N PRO A 75 -18.30 -2.59 6.24
CA PRO A 75 -17.14 -1.76 5.92
C PRO A 75 -15.96 -2.63 5.45
N LEU A 76 -15.12 -2.06 4.58
CA LEU A 76 -13.79 -2.62 4.30
C LEU A 76 -12.91 -2.47 5.54
N ASP A 77 -12.08 -3.48 5.82
CA ASP A 77 -11.14 -3.49 6.96
C ASP A 77 -9.70 -3.22 6.52
N VAL A 78 -9.27 -3.79 5.39
CA VAL A 78 -7.90 -3.67 4.85
C VAL A 78 -7.95 -3.34 3.38
N ILE A 79 -7.11 -2.40 2.93
CA ILE A 79 -7.08 -1.90 1.56
C ILE A 79 -5.65 -2.01 1.02
N PHE A 80 -5.49 -2.71 -0.11
CA PHE A 80 -4.25 -2.68 -0.88
C PHE A 80 -4.37 -1.56 -1.92
N GLY A 81 -3.43 -0.61 -1.90
CA GLY A 81 -3.47 0.52 -2.81
C GLY A 81 -2.14 1.27 -2.92
N GLN A 82 -2.06 2.16 -3.90
CA GLN A 82 -0.90 3.03 -4.07
C GLN A 82 -0.80 4.08 -2.97
N ILE A 83 0.43 4.39 -2.57
CA ILE A 83 0.70 5.63 -1.83
C ILE A 83 0.36 6.81 -2.76
N SER A 84 -0.53 7.70 -2.30
CA SER A 84 -0.97 8.85 -3.08
C SER A 84 -1.57 9.96 -2.20
N TYR A 85 -1.76 11.14 -2.77
CA TYR A 85 -2.48 12.28 -2.19
C TYR A 85 -3.88 11.89 -1.70
N ARG A 86 -4.54 10.94 -2.37
CA ARG A 86 -5.86 10.44 -1.94
C ARG A 86 -5.85 9.85 -0.54
N LEU A 87 -4.80 9.14 -0.15
CA LEU A 87 -4.70 8.57 1.19
C LEU A 87 -4.62 9.65 2.27
N LEU A 88 -3.94 10.77 1.99
CA LEU A 88 -3.94 11.93 2.90
C LEU A 88 -5.36 12.45 3.07
N ASN A 89 -6.09 12.65 1.97
CA ASN A 89 -7.48 13.09 2.01
C ASN A 89 -8.39 12.11 2.78
N TYR A 90 -8.22 10.81 2.59
CA TYR A 90 -8.99 9.79 3.31
C TYR A 90 -8.68 9.77 4.82
N HIS A 91 -7.41 9.94 5.20
CA HIS A 91 -7.02 10.06 6.61
C HIS A 91 -7.63 11.32 7.25
N GLN A 92 -7.59 12.47 6.56
CA GLN A 92 -8.23 13.71 7.04
C GLN A 92 -9.74 13.58 7.22
N GLN A 93 -10.39 12.72 6.43
CA GLN A 93 -11.80 12.37 6.55
C GLN A 93 -12.08 11.31 7.63
N GLY A 94 -11.06 10.86 8.37
CA GLY A 94 -11.21 9.83 9.40
C GLY A 94 -11.44 8.42 8.86
N LYS A 95 -11.13 8.15 7.58
CA LYS A 95 -11.38 6.86 6.93
C LYS A 95 -10.21 5.88 7.03
N LEU A 96 -9.01 6.35 7.36
CA LEU A 96 -7.82 5.53 7.52
C LEU A 96 -7.31 5.54 8.96
N LEU A 97 -6.94 4.36 9.45
CA LEU A 97 -6.34 4.19 10.76
C LEU A 97 -4.86 4.63 10.72
N GLU A 98 -4.44 5.35 11.75
CA GLU A 98 -3.03 5.67 11.98
C GLU A 98 -2.27 4.42 12.45
N LEU A 99 -1.13 4.13 11.82
CA LEU A 99 -0.32 2.94 12.07
C LEU A 99 0.97 3.26 12.84
N THR A 100 1.11 4.45 13.43
CA THR A 100 2.33 4.85 14.15
C THR A 100 2.63 3.92 15.33
N ASP A 101 1.64 3.62 16.17
CA ASP A 101 1.81 2.72 17.32
C ASP A 101 2.08 1.29 16.87
N PHE A 102 1.32 0.82 15.88
CA PHE A 102 1.54 -0.48 15.25
C PHE A 102 2.98 -0.61 14.73
N TRP A 103 3.50 0.43 14.07
CA TRP A 103 4.85 0.46 13.52
C TRP A 103 5.92 0.35 14.61
N GLN A 104 5.76 1.09 15.71
CA GLN A 104 6.68 1.07 16.85
C GLN A 104 6.64 -0.29 17.57
N GLN A 105 5.44 -0.78 17.90
CA GLN A 105 5.24 -2.07 18.59
C GLN A 105 5.82 -3.24 17.81
N ASN A 106 5.69 -3.24 16.48
CA ASN A 106 6.23 -4.28 15.60
C ASN A 106 7.68 -4.03 15.17
N LYS A 107 8.33 -2.98 15.70
CA LYS A 107 9.74 -2.61 15.42
C LYS A 107 10.03 -2.54 13.92
N LEU A 108 9.09 -1.98 13.15
CA LEU A 108 9.14 -2.01 11.68
C LEU A 108 10.31 -1.22 11.08
N ASP A 109 10.89 -0.27 11.81
CA ASP A 109 12.12 0.42 11.40
C ASP A 109 13.27 -0.56 11.09
N ARG A 110 13.30 -1.73 11.74
CA ARG A 110 14.30 -2.77 11.47
C ARG A 110 14.27 -3.26 10.02
N SER A 111 13.12 -3.20 9.35
CA SER A 111 12.92 -3.73 7.99
C SER A 111 12.47 -2.69 6.97
N PHE A 112 11.86 -1.58 7.40
CA PHE A 112 11.15 -0.63 6.54
C PHE A 112 11.59 0.83 6.72
N SER A 113 12.59 1.14 7.56
CA SER A 113 13.00 2.53 7.83
C SER A 113 13.30 3.35 6.56
N HIS A 114 13.90 2.72 5.55
CA HIS A 114 14.23 3.30 4.25
C HIS A 114 13.01 3.78 3.43
N LEU A 115 11.79 3.30 3.73
CA LEU A 115 10.55 3.70 3.06
C LEU A 115 9.55 4.36 4.00
N LYS A 116 9.92 4.57 5.27
CA LYS A 116 9.03 5.12 6.30
C LYS A 116 8.49 6.50 5.91
N SER A 117 9.34 7.35 5.34
CA SER A 117 8.94 8.69 4.87
C SER A 117 7.86 8.63 3.79
N ALA A 118 7.88 7.61 2.93
CA ALA A 118 6.88 7.46 1.88
C ALA A 118 5.47 7.22 2.43
N THR A 119 5.33 6.53 3.57
CA THR A 119 4.03 6.29 4.23
C THR A 119 3.74 7.23 5.39
N THR A 120 4.63 8.20 5.67
CA THR A 120 4.44 9.18 6.74
C THR A 120 3.87 10.46 6.17
N GLN A 121 2.73 10.89 6.67
CA GLN A 121 2.07 12.14 6.32
C GLN A 121 1.74 12.91 7.59
N GLN A 122 2.14 14.18 7.68
CA GLN A 122 1.94 15.00 8.88
C GLN A 122 2.41 14.31 10.19
N GLY A 123 3.52 13.55 10.11
CA GLY A 123 4.07 12.80 11.24
C GLY A 123 3.35 11.49 11.58
N LYS A 124 2.31 11.12 10.83
CA LYS A 124 1.50 9.90 11.02
C LYS A 124 1.80 8.88 9.93
N ILE A 125 1.98 7.62 10.33
CA ILE A 125 2.20 6.52 9.37
C ILE A 125 0.83 6.01 8.93
N LEU A 126 0.55 6.04 7.62
CA LEU A 126 -0.77 5.70 7.07
C LEU A 126 -0.81 4.36 6.32
N GLY A 127 0.31 3.66 6.21
CA GLY A 127 0.36 2.39 5.49
C GLY A 127 1.62 1.59 5.77
N LEU A 128 1.51 0.28 5.56
CA LEU A 128 2.64 -0.65 5.47
C LEU A 128 3.06 -0.75 4.00
N PRO A 129 4.26 -0.27 3.60
CA PRO A 129 4.77 -0.50 2.26
C PRO A 129 4.80 -2.00 1.93
N PHE A 130 4.39 -2.38 0.71
CA PHE A 130 4.48 -3.78 0.27
C PHE A 130 5.34 -3.97 -0.98
N ASN A 131 5.30 -3.05 -1.95
CA ASN A 131 6.21 -3.11 -3.07
C ASN A 131 6.55 -1.74 -3.67
N LEU A 132 7.70 -1.70 -4.32
CA LEU A 132 8.09 -0.62 -5.22
C LEU A 132 7.66 -1.04 -6.64
N VAL A 133 6.96 -0.16 -7.34
CA VAL A 133 6.38 -0.47 -8.64
C VAL A 133 7.45 -0.35 -9.72
N HIS A 134 8.06 -1.49 -10.02
CA HIS A 134 8.89 -1.71 -11.19
C HIS A 134 8.78 -3.19 -11.56
N ASP A 135 8.26 -3.50 -12.76
CA ASP A 135 7.96 -4.87 -13.20
C ASP A 135 9.10 -5.42 -14.05
N PHE A 136 10.07 -6.06 -13.40
CA PHE A 136 11.23 -6.67 -14.07
C PHE A 136 10.85 -7.80 -15.04
N LYS A 137 9.62 -8.34 -15.00
CA LYS A 137 9.21 -9.41 -15.92
C LYS A 137 8.84 -8.89 -17.31
N ARG A 138 8.56 -7.59 -17.44
CA ARG A 138 8.26 -6.95 -18.72
C ARG A 138 9.49 -6.48 -19.46
N GLU A 139 10.64 -6.46 -18.80
CA GLU A 139 11.91 -6.10 -19.42
C GLU A 139 12.35 -7.24 -20.34
N GLN A 140 12.19 -7.02 -21.65
CA GLN A 140 12.64 -7.92 -22.71
C GLN A 140 13.80 -7.25 -23.46
N HIS A 141 14.72 -8.02 -24.03
CA HIS A 141 15.82 -7.53 -24.86
C HIS A 141 16.80 -6.56 -24.15
N ILE A 142 17.28 -6.94 -22.96
CA ILE A 142 18.23 -6.15 -22.14
C ILE A 142 19.68 -6.11 -22.69
N SER A 143 19.96 -6.53 -23.93
CA SER A 143 21.33 -6.62 -24.43
C SER A 143 22.04 -5.26 -24.54
N ASP A 144 21.28 -4.19 -24.82
CA ASP A 144 21.83 -2.85 -25.11
C ASP A 144 21.39 -1.76 -24.13
N THR A 145 20.85 -2.15 -22.96
CA THR A 145 20.41 -1.20 -21.93
C THR A 145 21.06 -1.52 -20.59
N ASP A 146 21.37 -0.48 -19.81
CA ASP A 146 21.86 -0.65 -18.44
C ASP A 146 21.30 0.42 -17.50
N PHE A 147 21.36 0.15 -16.20
CA PHE A 147 21.00 1.10 -15.16
C PHE A 147 22.10 2.16 -15.02
N PHE A 148 21.72 3.44 -15.16
CA PHE A 148 22.55 4.57 -14.77
C PHE A 148 21.83 5.39 -13.71
N ALA A 149 22.55 5.76 -12.65
CA ALA A 149 22.01 6.70 -11.67
C ALA A 149 22.01 8.11 -12.28
N PHE A 150 20.92 8.84 -12.09
CA PHE A 150 20.84 10.22 -12.57
C PHE A 150 21.98 11.07 -11.97
N PRO A 151 22.68 11.92 -12.73
CA PRO A 151 23.80 12.73 -12.22
C PRO A 151 23.43 13.58 -11.00
N LYS A 152 24.43 13.91 -10.17
CA LYS A 152 24.26 14.92 -9.13
C LYS A 152 24.33 16.30 -9.79
N ILE A 153 23.21 17.01 -9.81
CA ILE A 153 23.09 18.33 -10.46
C ILE A 153 23.06 19.50 -9.46
N ALA A 154 23.02 19.21 -8.16
CA ALA A 154 23.00 20.19 -7.08
C ALA A 154 23.48 19.57 -5.75
N GLU A 155 23.87 20.41 -4.79
CA GLU A 155 24.26 20.02 -3.43
C GLU A 155 23.05 19.69 -2.55
N ILE A 156 22.25 18.72 -3.00
CA ILE A 156 21.11 18.16 -2.28
C ILE A 156 21.32 16.66 -2.01
N LYS A 157 20.63 16.14 -0.99
CA LYS A 157 20.61 14.69 -0.71
C LYS A 157 20.02 13.94 -1.90
N ARG A 158 20.36 12.65 -2.05
CA ARG A 158 19.83 11.82 -3.14
C ARG A 158 18.36 11.49 -2.89
N PHE A 159 17.50 11.78 -3.86
CA PHE A 159 16.11 11.34 -3.89
C PHE A 159 15.88 10.50 -5.14
N GLU A 160 14.98 9.52 -5.06
CA GLU A 160 14.63 8.66 -6.18
C GLU A 160 13.12 8.71 -6.44
N SER A 161 12.72 8.79 -7.71
CA SER A 161 11.30 8.71 -8.09
C SER A 161 10.89 7.25 -8.18
N VAL A 162 10.26 6.74 -7.13
CA VAL A 162 9.87 5.34 -7.00
C VAL A 162 8.43 5.26 -6.49
N PRO A 163 7.45 4.99 -7.37
CA PRO A 163 6.08 4.69 -6.94
C PRO A 163 6.06 3.50 -5.98
N ILE A 164 5.37 3.65 -4.86
CA ILE A 164 5.24 2.61 -3.84
C ILE A 164 3.76 2.29 -3.64
N ASN A 165 3.47 0.99 -3.49
CA ASN A 165 2.17 0.56 -2.99
C ASN A 165 2.27 0.14 -1.52
N ALA A 166 1.16 0.32 -0.82
CA ALA A 166 1.05 0.03 0.60
C ALA A 166 -0.26 -0.71 0.92
N ILE A 167 -0.30 -1.23 2.14
CA ILE A 167 -1.47 -1.85 2.75
C ILE A 167 -1.94 -0.90 3.83
N HIS A 168 -3.22 -0.53 3.77
CA HIS A 168 -3.87 0.42 4.66
C HIS A 168 -4.92 -0.31 5.50
N VAL A 169 -5.18 0.22 6.70
CA VAL A 169 -6.28 -0.23 7.55
C VAL A 169 -7.36 0.84 7.53
N SER A 170 -8.58 0.45 7.21
CA SER A 170 -9.74 1.33 7.24
C SER A 170 -10.11 1.60 8.70
N ALA A 171 -10.32 2.86 9.05
CA ALA A 171 -10.84 3.25 10.36
C ALA A 171 -12.34 2.92 10.50
N LEU A 172 -13.04 2.73 9.38
CA LEU A 172 -14.45 2.34 9.34
C LEU A 172 -14.66 0.84 9.61
N GLY A 173 -13.59 0.04 9.56
CA GLY A 173 -13.65 -1.41 9.75
C GLY A 173 -13.97 -1.79 11.20
N ASN A 174 -14.78 -2.84 11.35
CA ASN A 174 -15.22 -3.31 12.68
C ASN A 174 -14.19 -4.22 13.37
N ASN A 175 -13.17 -4.68 12.64
CA ASN A 175 -12.22 -5.70 13.12
C ASN A 175 -10.76 -5.22 13.12
N GLN A 176 -10.50 -4.02 13.66
CA GLN A 176 -9.18 -3.38 13.64
C GLN A 176 -8.04 -4.26 14.18
N GLN A 177 -8.24 -4.96 15.29
CA GLN A 177 -7.21 -5.85 15.85
C GLN A 177 -6.86 -7.00 14.89
N SER A 178 -7.86 -7.58 14.22
CA SER A 178 -7.65 -8.62 13.22
C SER A 178 -6.95 -8.06 11.97
N ALA A 179 -7.29 -6.84 11.56
CA ALA A 179 -6.62 -6.14 10.46
C ALA A 179 -5.13 -5.88 10.78
N LEU A 180 -4.81 -5.44 11.99
CA LEU A 180 -3.43 -5.26 12.44
C LEU A 180 -2.66 -6.59 12.54
N LYS A 181 -3.32 -7.69 12.93
CA LYS A 181 -2.73 -9.05 12.87
C LYS A 181 -2.39 -9.44 11.43
N LEU A 182 -3.28 -9.14 10.47
CA LEU A 182 -3.00 -9.37 9.04
C LEU A 182 -1.83 -8.52 8.56
N LEU A 183 -1.78 -7.22 8.89
CA LEU A 183 -0.65 -6.35 8.57
C LEU A 183 0.68 -6.90 9.15
N ALA A 184 0.69 -7.34 10.41
CA ALA A 184 1.89 -7.93 11.01
C ALA A 184 2.32 -9.22 10.30
N PHE A 185 1.36 -10.05 9.88
CA PHE A 185 1.64 -11.24 9.08
C PHE A 185 2.24 -10.87 7.71
N LEU A 186 1.69 -9.86 7.04
CA LEU A 186 2.14 -9.39 5.72
C LEU A 186 3.45 -8.59 5.78
N ALA A 187 3.83 -8.04 6.93
CA ALA A 187 5.10 -7.33 7.12
C ALA A 187 6.32 -8.27 7.14
N LYS A 188 6.13 -9.57 7.42
CA LYS A 188 7.21 -10.56 7.47
C LYS A 188 7.93 -10.66 6.13
N ALA A 189 9.26 -10.82 6.16
CA ALA A 189 10.08 -10.94 4.95
C ALA A 189 9.56 -12.01 3.99
N LYS A 190 9.18 -13.19 4.51
CA LYS A 190 8.66 -14.27 3.66
C LYS A 190 7.30 -13.96 3.03
N SER A 191 6.45 -13.20 3.72
CA SER A 191 5.17 -12.77 3.17
C SER A 191 5.39 -11.76 2.06
N GLN A 192 6.30 -10.82 2.25
CA GLN A 192 6.69 -9.82 1.25
C GLN A 192 7.29 -10.47 0.00
N GLU A 193 8.18 -11.47 0.15
CA GLU A 193 8.66 -12.26 -0.98
C GLU A 193 7.53 -12.90 -1.79
N LYS A 194 6.56 -13.52 -1.09
CA LYS A 194 5.42 -14.19 -1.73
C LYS A 194 4.51 -13.18 -2.44
N LEU A 195 4.37 -11.96 -1.93
CA LEU A 195 3.61 -10.89 -2.57
C LEU A 195 4.27 -10.41 -3.86
N THR A 196 5.60 -10.24 -3.88
CA THR A 196 6.28 -9.49 -4.94
C THR A 196 6.96 -10.34 -6.01
N GLN A 197 7.45 -11.54 -5.68
CA GLN A 197 8.12 -12.40 -6.67
C GLN A 197 7.22 -12.78 -7.86
N PRO A 198 5.93 -13.15 -7.66
CA PRO A 198 5.05 -13.49 -8.77
C PRO A 198 4.85 -12.35 -9.77
N ILE A 199 4.89 -11.09 -9.32
CA ILE A 199 4.74 -9.90 -10.18
C ILE A 199 6.05 -9.21 -10.54
N GLY A 200 7.20 -9.80 -10.19
CA GLY A 200 8.50 -9.25 -10.59
C GLY A 200 8.84 -7.88 -9.98
N THR A 201 8.29 -7.55 -8.81
CA THR A 201 8.52 -6.24 -8.16
C THR A 201 9.46 -6.36 -6.96
N ILE A 202 9.95 -5.22 -6.46
CA ILE A 202 10.84 -5.17 -5.30
C ILE A 202 9.98 -5.17 -4.04
N ALA A 203 10.22 -6.13 -3.14
CA ALA A 203 9.62 -6.14 -1.81
C ALA A 203 10.06 -4.92 -1.00
N ALA A 204 9.11 -4.32 -0.27
CA ALA A 204 9.43 -3.19 0.59
C ALA A 204 10.17 -3.58 1.88
N ASN A 205 10.05 -4.84 2.31
CA ASN A 205 10.85 -5.36 3.41
C ASN A 205 12.28 -5.64 2.90
N LYS A 206 13.27 -4.90 3.42
CA LYS A 206 14.67 -5.04 2.95
C LYS A 206 15.31 -6.42 3.20
N ASN A 207 14.72 -7.23 4.07
CA ASN A 207 15.18 -8.58 4.38
C ASN A 207 14.53 -9.64 3.47
N ALA A 208 13.60 -9.26 2.59
CA ALA A 208 13.02 -10.14 1.59
C ALA A 208 13.99 -10.36 0.43
N ARG A 209 13.98 -11.57 -0.15
CA ARG A 209 14.74 -11.89 -1.35
C ARG A 209 14.37 -10.98 -2.52
N LEU A 210 15.37 -10.33 -3.10
CA LEU A 210 15.23 -9.50 -4.29
C LEU A 210 14.89 -10.32 -5.54
N PRO A 211 14.23 -9.71 -6.55
CA PRO A 211 14.07 -10.29 -7.87
C PRO A 211 15.41 -10.74 -8.46
N GLN A 212 15.42 -11.86 -9.19
CA GLN A 212 16.65 -12.39 -9.81
C GLN A 212 17.06 -11.66 -11.10
N HIS A 213 16.53 -10.47 -11.35
CA HIS A 213 16.80 -9.68 -12.54
C HIS A 213 18.14 -8.92 -12.42
N PRO A 214 19.00 -8.86 -13.47
CA PRO A 214 20.25 -8.10 -13.43
C PRO A 214 20.07 -6.64 -13.02
N PHE A 215 19.04 -5.95 -13.53
CA PHE A 215 18.77 -4.56 -13.15
C PHE A 215 18.27 -4.42 -11.71
N ALA A 216 17.60 -5.44 -11.14
CA ALA A 216 17.17 -5.38 -9.75
C ALA A 216 18.36 -5.26 -8.79
N LYS A 217 19.46 -5.97 -9.08
CA LYS A 217 20.68 -5.89 -8.26
C LYS A 217 21.35 -4.51 -8.32
N LYS A 218 21.20 -3.80 -9.44
CA LYS A 218 21.75 -2.44 -9.63
C LYS A 218 20.82 -1.36 -9.09
N LEU A 219 19.51 -1.44 -9.36
CA LEU A 219 18.52 -0.44 -8.95
C LEU A 219 18.28 -0.42 -7.44
N VAL A 220 18.12 -1.58 -6.81
CA VAL A 220 17.69 -1.67 -5.40
C VAL A 220 18.62 -0.94 -4.43
N PRO A 221 19.97 -1.09 -4.51
CA PRO A 221 20.88 -0.34 -3.64
C PRO A 221 20.72 1.18 -3.76
N HIS A 222 20.38 1.71 -4.94
CA HIS A 222 20.19 3.14 -5.13
C HIS A 222 18.92 3.62 -4.44
N VAL A 223 17.81 2.90 -4.65
CA VAL A 223 16.54 3.24 -4.01
C VAL A 223 16.62 3.12 -2.49
N PHE A 224 17.21 2.04 -1.97
CA PHE A 224 17.25 1.80 -0.52
C PHE A 224 18.23 2.69 0.23
N LYS A 225 19.21 3.29 -0.47
CA LYS A 225 20.14 4.28 0.08
C LYS A 225 19.69 5.73 -0.17
N ALA A 226 18.63 5.94 -0.95
CA ALA A 226 18.09 7.28 -1.16
C ALA A 226 17.67 7.89 0.18
N TYR A 227 17.88 9.19 0.31
CA TYR A 227 17.42 9.93 1.48
C TYR A 227 15.89 10.00 1.56
N GLY A 228 15.22 9.99 0.42
CA GLY A 228 13.77 9.89 0.32
C GLY A 228 13.34 9.50 -1.09
N THR A 229 12.04 9.22 -1.22
CA THR A 229 11.43 8.82 -2.49
C THR A 229 10.26 9.73 -2.83
N SER A 230 10.04 9.98 -4.12
CA SER A 230 8.79 10.58 -4.62
C SER A 230 7.94 9.53 -5.34
N ASN A 231 6.61 9.68 -5.30
CA ASN A 231 5.73 8.92 -6.18
C ASN A 231 5.65 9.61 -7.56
N PHE A 232 4.91 9.00 -8.49
CA PHE A 232 4.53 9.68 -9.73
C PHE A 232 3.75 10.97 -9.45
N PHE A 233 3.85 11.92 -10.39
CA PHE A 233 3.19 13.22 -10.30
C PHE A 233 1.68 13.08 -10.04
N ASP A 234 1.00 12.23 -10.80
CA ASP A 234 -0.43 11.94 -10.68
C ASP A 234 -0.86 11.27 -9.37
N ARG A 235 0.10 10.69 -8.63
CA ARG A 235 -0.13 10.18 -7.28
C ARG A 235 0.11 11.24 -6.22
N SER A 236 0.89 12.27 -6.49
CA SER A 236 1.40 13.18 -5.45
C SER A 236 0.64 14.50 -5.35
N THR A 237 -0.26 14.78 -6.30
CA THR A 237 -1.01 16.05 -6.35
C THR A 237 -2.52 15.85 -6.20
N LYS A 238 -3.24 16.97 -6.05
CA LYS A 238 -4.70 17.00 -6.19
C LYS A 238 -5.10 16.48 -7.58
N PRO A 239 -6.16 15.65 -7.69
CA PRO A 239 -6.61 15.10 -8.98
C PRO A 239 -6.90 16.18 -10.03
N GLU A 240 -7.59 17.24 -9.65
CA GLU A 240 -7.93 18.36 -10.51
C GLU A 240 -6.68 19.09 -11.04
N PHE A 241 -5.66 19.26 -10.20
CA PHE A 241 -4.39 19.88 -10.60
C PHE A 241 -3.64 19.01 -11.62
N GLU A 242 -3.57 17.70 -11.43
CA GLU A 242 -2.88 16.83 -12.39
C GLU A 242 -3.58 16.78 -13.75
N ILE A 243 -4.91 16.69 -13.76
CA ILE A 243 -5.69 16.66 -15.00
C ILE A 243 -5.43 17.93 -15.82
N GLU A 244 -5.45 19.10 -15.18
CA GLU A 244 -5.20 20.37 -15.85
C GLU A 244 -3.72 20.61 -16.21
N ALA A 245 -2.77 20.04 -15.46
CA ALA A 245 -1.34 20.17 -15.73
C ALA A 245 -0.84 19.28 -16.89
N ARG A 246 -1.49 18.15 -17.15
CA ARG A 246 -1.10 17.17 -18.19
C ARG A 246 -0.86 17.78 -19.58
N PRO A 247 -1.77 18.60 -20.13
CA PRO A 247 -1.56 19.25 -21.43
C PRO A 247 -0.33 20.16 -21.45
N LEU A 248 -0.01 20.81 -20.32
CA LEU A 248 1.13 21.72 -20.21
C LEU A 248 2.47 20.99 -20.37
N PHE A 249 2.61 19.79 -19.78
CA PHE A 249 3.80 18.97 -20.01
C PHE A 249 3.96 18.60 -21.49
N THR A 250 2.86 18.27 -22.17
CA THR A 250 2.89 17.95 -23.61
C THR A 250 3.29 19.16 -24.44
N GLN A 251 2.76 20.34 -24.11
CA GLN A 251 3.13 21.59 -24.77
C GLN A 251 4.62 21.90 -24.55
N PHE A 252 5.11 21.80 -23.32
CA PHE A 252 6.51 22.06 -22.99
C PHE A 252 7.46 21.11 -23.72
N MET A 253 7.17 19.81 -23.78
CA MET A 253 7.98 18.86 -24.54
C MET A 253 8.07 19.19 -26.03
N ARG A 254 7.04 19.85 -26.59
CA ARG A 254 7.02 20.28 -28.01
C ARG A 254 7.76 21.60 -28.24
N THR A 255 7.65 22.55 -27.33
CA THR A 255 8.11 23.93 -27.54
C THR A 255 9.43 24.25 -26.85
N GLY A 256 9.75 23.55 -25.75
CA GLY A 256 10.85 23.89 -24.86
C GLY A 256 10.70 25.24 -24.15
N ASN A 257 9.53 25.91 -24.24
CA ASN A 257 9.35 27.24 -23.65
C ASN A 257 9.17 27.14 -22.13
N ILE A 258 10.26 27.36 -21.41
CA ILE A 258 10.32 27.29 -19.95
C ILE A 258 9.42 28.36 -19.31
N GLN A 259 9.46 29.59 -19.81
CA GLN A 259 8.72 30.72 -19.20
C GLN A 259 7.22 30.46 -19.21
N THR A 260 6.65 30.15 -20.38
CA THR A 260 5.22 29.85 -20.52
C THR A 260 4.81 28.65 -19.68
N PHE A 261 5.62 27.58 -19.66
CA PHE A 261 5.33 26.40 -18.85
C PHE A 261 5.29 26.72 -17.35
N VAL A 262 6.27 27.47 -16.85
CA VAL A 262 6.35 27.85 -15.43
C VAL A 262 5.18 28.76 -15.04
N GLU A 263 4.86 29.78 -15.85
CA GLU A 263 3.73 30.69 -15.59
C GLU A 263 2.40 29.93 -15.52
N GLN A 264 2.15 29.02 -16.46
CA GLN A 264 0.91 28.24 -16.49
C GLN A 264 0.84 27.22 -15.35
N MET A 265 1.94 26.55 -15.03
CA MET A 265 2.01 25.62 -13.89
C MET A 265 1.78 26.36 -12.56
N GLU A 266 2.33 27.56 -12.40
CA GLU A 266 2.14 28.37 -11.20
C GLU A 266 0.71 28.88 -11.08
N ALA A 267 0.08 29.30 -12.19
CA ALA A 267 -1.33 29.65 -12.21
C ALA A 267 -2.23 28.49 -11.76
N LEU A 268 -1.94 27.26 -12.23
CA LEU A 268 -2.63 26.07 -11.75
C LEU A 268 -2.36 25.81 -10.25
N ARG A 269 -1.13 26.04 -9.78
CA ARG A 269 -0.79 25.82 -8.37
C ARG A 269 -1.62 26.74 -7.48
N VAL A 270 -1.71 28.03 -7.82
CA VAL A 270 -2.52 29.03 -7.10
C VAL A 270 -4.01 28.69 -7.16
N LYS A 271 -4.50 28.20 -8.31
CA LYS A 271 -5.91 27.81 -8.46
C LYS A 271 -6.30 26.64 -7.56
N HIS A 272 -5.40 25.67 -7.38
CA HIS A 272 -5.73 24.40 -6.76
C HIS A 272 -5.20 24.24 -5.33
N PHE A 273 -4.22 25.02 -4.86
CA PHE A 273 -3.63 24.91 -3.51
C PHE A 273 -3.66 26.24 -2.76
#